data_AF-A0A6L6J2E7-F1
#
_entry.id   AF-A0A6L6J2E7-F1
#
_cell.length_a   1.000
_cell.length_b   1.000
_cell.length_c   1.000
_cell.angle_alpha   90.00
_cell.angle_beta   90.00
_cell.angle_gamma   90.00
#
_symmetry.space_group_name_H-M   'P 1'
#
loop_
_entity.id
_entity.type
_entity.pdbx_description
1 polymer ?
#
loop_
_entity_poly.entity_id
_entity_poly.type
_entity_poly.pdbx_seq_one_letter_code
_entity_poly.pdbx_strand_id
1 'polypeptide(L)'
;MASDMDFNGADTQDAAFDLIPANTLVKVCLTVRPGGAGPEGWLTQSKTSPALYLNTEAVVMEGPFARRRIYTRIGFRGKAAGGPGDDTYGNRGRAMIRGILESARGVRADDQSNAARAARMIRSLGELSGLEFVARIGIERDKDKPDDTGRNVIKAALGADHAEYARVMGSVPQPPQHGQFTASGPQLADNGMGQSGAPSSGSAPFWAR
;
A
#
# COMPACT_ATOMS: atom_id res chain seq x y z
N MET A 1 39.31 -8.23 -16.56
CA MET A 1 38.77 -7.18 -15.65
C MET A 1 37.92 -6.23 -16.50
N ALA A 2 36.61 -6.48 -16.61
CA ALA A 2 35.64 -5.56 -17.24
C ALA A 2 34.18 -5.99 -16.97
N SER A 3 33.89 -6.67 -15.85
CA SER A 3 32.52 -7.08 -15.47
C SER A 3 31.88 -6.12 -14.48
N ASP A 4 32.67 -5.43 -13.64
CA ASP A 4 32.15 -4.57 -12.56
C ASP A 4 31.80 -3.14 -13.00
N MET A 5 32.01 -2.80 -14.28
CA MET A 5 31.69 -1.48 -14.85
C MET A 5 30.72 -1.57 -16.04
N ASP A 6 30.08 -2.72 -16.24
CA ASP A 6 29.01 -2.88 -17.23
C ASP A 6 27.66 -2.54 -16.58
N PHE A 7 27.14 -1.36 -16.90
CA PHE A 7 25.89 -0.83 -16.34
C PHE A 7 24.70 -0.95 -17.29
N ASN A 8 24.83 -1.67 -18.42
CA ASN A 8 23.76 -1.78 -19.41
C ASN A 8 22.54 -2.57 -18.90
N GLY A 9 22.71 -3.35 -17.82
CA GLY A 9 21.62 -4.02 -17.10
C GLY A 9 21.08 -3.24 -15.90
N ALA A 10 21.55 -2.01 -15.65
CA ALA A 10 21.07 -1.21 -14.53
C ALA A 10 19.67 -0.62 -14.82
N ASP A 11 18.79 -0.66 -13.82
CA ASP A 11 17.48 0.00 -13.88
C ASP A 11 17.67 1.51 -14.14
N THR A 12 16.78 2.13 -14.94
CA THR A 12 16.79 3.58 -15.15
C THR A 12 16.45 4.31 -13.85
N GLN A 13 17.09 5.45 -13.59
CA GLN A 13 16.89 6.20 -12.35
C GLN A 13 15.44 6.74 -12.21
N ASP A 14 14.75 6.97 -13.32
CA ASP A 14 13.45 7.67 -13.37
C ASP A 14 12.32 6.94 -12.63
N ALA A 15 12.27 5.60 -12.68
CA ALA A 15 11.25 4.80 -11.99
C ALA A 15 11.31 4.93 -10.45
N ALA A 16 12.45 5.40 -9.91
CA ALA A 16 12.63 5.66 -8.48
C ALA A 16 12.04 7.00 -8.02
N PHE A 17 11.69 7.92 -8.92
CA PHE A 17 11.19 9.25 -8.54
C PHE A 17 9.67 9.39 -8.58
N ASP A 18 8.98 8.63 -9.44
CA ASP A 18 7.52 8.75 -9.55
C ASP A 18 6.80 8.30 -8.28
N LEU A 19 5.74 9.01 -7.90
CA LEU A 19 4.91 8.63 -6.77
C LEU A 19 4.06 7.41 -7.11
N ILE A 20 3.99 6.47 -6.18
CA ILE A 20 2.98 5.41 -6.24
C ILE A 20 1.59 6.09 -6.19
N PRO A 21 0.66 5.76 -7.09
CA PRO A 21 -0.66 6.37 -7.10
C PRO A 21 -1.38 6.24 -5.74
N ALA A 22 -2.20 7.24 -5.41
CA ALA A 22 -3.01 7.17 -4.20
C ALA A 22 -4.05 6.04 -4.31
N ASN A 23 -4.37 5.42 -3.17
CA ASN A 23 -5.23 4.25 -3.03
C ASN A 23 -4.68 2.94 -3.61
N THR A 24 -3.45 2.90 -4.12
CA THR A 24 -2.79 1.64 -4.47
C THR A 24 -2.68 0.75 -3.23
N LEU A 25 -3.01 -0.54 -3.40
CA LEU A 25 -2.84 -1.56 -2.37
C LEU A 25 -1.58 -2.36 -2.67
N VAL A 26 -0.71 -2.51 -1.66
CA VAL A 26 0.55 -3.24 -1.78
C VAL A 26 0.81 -4.04 -0.51
N LYS A 27 1.45 -5.21 -0.66
CA LYS A 27 2.07 -5.91 0.46
C LYS A 27 3.40 -5.24 0.80
N VAL A 28 3.58 -4.85 2.06
CA VAL A 28 4.80 -4.19 2.52
C VAL A 28 5.37 -4.88 3.74
N CYS A 29 6.69 -4.87 3.91
CA CYS A 29 7.37 -5.23 5.15
C CYS A 29 7.74 -3.96 5.93
N LEU A 30 7.34 -3.88 7.20
CA LEU A 30 7.56 -2.73 8.06
C LEU A 30 8.89 -2.81 8.79
N THR A 31 9.51 -1.65 9.02
CA THR A 31 10.62 -1.45 9.94
C THR A 31 10.35 -0.22 10.78
N VAL A 32 10.45 -0.36 12.11
CA VAL A 32 10.43 0.78 13.03
C VAL A 32 11.85 1.29 13.20
N ARG A 33 12.07 2.56 12.87
CA ARG A 33 13.37 3.21 13.06
C ARG A 33 13.42 3.81 14.48
N PRO A 34 14.45 3.47 15.28
CA PRO A 34 14.57 4.00 16.64
C PRO A 34 14.76 5.52 16.61
N GLY A 35 14.05 6.21 17.51
CA GLY A 35 14.10 7.67 17.63
C GLY A 35 14.73 8.18 18.92
N GLY A 36 15.09 7.28 19.84
CA GLY A 36 15.75 7.59 21.11
C GLY A 36 14.82 8.07 22.22
N ALA A 37 13.50 8.09 22.02
CA ALA A 37 12.52 8.49 23.04
C ALA A 37 11.65 7.31 23.52
N GLY A 38 11.05 7.49 24.69
CA GLY A 38 10.24 6.47 25.37
C GLY A 38 11.09 5.39 26.07
N PRO A 39 10.45 4.48 26.84
CA PRO A 39 11.16 3.51 27.68
C PRO A 39 12.13 2.59 26.92
N GLU A 40 11.80 2.27 25.66
CA GLU A 40 12.58 1.36 24.82
C GLU A 40 13.30 2.06 23.65
N GLY A 41 13.25 3.40 23.58
CA GLY A 41 13.93 4.18 22.53
C GLY A 41 13.31 4.11 21.13
N TRP A 42 12.19 3.39 20.94
CA TRP A 42 11.51 3.27 19.64
C TRP A 42 10.82 4.55 19.18
N LEU A 43 10.42 5.44 20.09
CA LEU A 43 9.68 6.65 19.76
C LEU A 43 10.63 7.76 19.31
N THR A 44 10.12 8.65 18.47
CA THR A 44 10.75 9.90 18.09
C THR A 44 9.94 11.06 18.67
N GLN A 45 10.61 12.03 19.32
CA GLN A 45 9.98 13.27 19.74
C GLN A 45 9.91 14.27 18.58
N SER A 46 8.78 14.96 18.46
CA SER A 46 8.63 16.07 17.52
C SER A 46 9.60 17.21 17.86
N LYS A 47 10.18 17.84 16.82
CA LYS A 47 11.09 18.98 16.98
C LYS A 47 10.38 20.25 17.45
N THR A 48 9.08 20.36 17.20
CA THR A 48 8.30 21.59 17.41
C THR A 48 7.22 21.44 18.48
N SER A 49 7.09 20.26 19.11
CA SER A 49 6.04 19.99 20.09
C SER A 49 6.41 18.79 20.99
N PRO A 50 5.72 18.58 22.12
CA PRO A 50 5.93 17.40 22.98
C PRO A 50 5.33 16.09 22.41
N ALA A 51 4.83 16.11 21.17
CA ALA A 51 4.25 14.94 20.54
C ALA A 51 5.32 13.84 20.30
N LEU A 52 4.89 12.59 20.45
CA LEU A 52 5.70 11.39 20.19
C LEU A 52 5.09 10.59 19.04
N TYR A 53 5.95 9.99 18.20
CA TYR A 53 5.53 9.17 17.07
C TYR A 53 6.54 8.06 16.78
N LEU A 54 6.08 7.01 16.08
CA LEU A 54 6.96 6.03 15.45
C LEU A 54 7.40 6.55 14.09
N ASN A 55 8.69 6.44 13.82
CA ASN A 55 9.24 6.70 12.49
C ASN A 55 9.38 5.37 11.75
N THR A 56 8.48 5.09 10.80
CA THR A 56 8.47 3.80 10.11
C THR A 56 8.97 3.91 8.68
N GLU A 57 9.64 2.86 8.23
CA GLU A 57 9.95 2.57 6.85
C GLU A 57 9.17 1.33 6.44
N ALA A 58 8.55 1.34 5.27
CA ALA A 58 7.91 0.18 4.71
C ALA A 58 8.45 -0.07 3.31
N VAL A 59 8.86 -1.30 3.03
CA VAL A 59 9.35 -1.71 1.71
C VAL A 59 8.25 -2.51 1.02
N VAL A 60 7.91 -2.12 -0.21
CA VAL A 60 6.97 -2.88 -1.03
C VAL A 60 7.60 -4.20 -1.46
N MET A 61 6.92 -5.31 -1.20
CA MET A 61 7.49 -6.65 -1.36
C MET A 61 7.41 -7.16 -2.81
N GLU A 62 6.32 -6.87 -3.51
CA GLU A 62 6.05 -7.44 -4.83
C GLU A 62 5.20 -6.50 -5.70
N GLY A 63 5.03 -6.88 -6.97
CA GLY A 63 4.26 -6.11 -7.95
C GLY A 63 5.06 -4.98 -8.61
N PRO A 64 4.38 -4.08 -9.34
CA PRO A 64 5.04 -3.06 -10.17
C PRO A 64 5.80 -2.01 -9.35
N PHE A 65 5.57 -1.94 -8.04
CA PHE A 65 6.23 -1.02 -7.12
C PHE A 65 7.20 -1.73 -6.16
N ALA A 66 7.61 -2.97 -6.46
CA ALA A 66 8.51 -3.74 -5.60
C ALA A 66 9.80 -2.97 -5.27
N ARG A 67 10.32 -3.16 -4.04
CA ARG A 67 11.51 -2.52 -3.47
C ARG A 67 11.37 -1.01 -3.20
N ARG A 68 10.24 -0.38 -3.53
CA ARG A 68 9.98 1.03 -3.19
C ARG A 68 9.88 1.20 -1.68
N ARG A 69 10.53 2.25 -1.15
CA ARG A 69 10.53 2.61 0.27
C ARG A 69 9.51 3.70 0.55
N ILE A 70 8.68 3.50 1.57
CA ILE A 70 7.65 4.44 2.00
C ILE A 70 7.90 4.80 3.47
N TYR A 71 8.07 6.09 3.75
CA TYR A 71 8.30 6.59 5.09
C TYR A 71 7.01 7.16 5.68
N THR A 72 6.59 6.64 6.83
CA THR A 72 5.34 7.06 7.49
C THR A 72 5.61 7.39 8.96
N ARG A 73 4.99 8.46 9.46
CA ARG A 73 4.98 8.77 10.89
C ARG A 73 3.67 8.26 11.48
N ILE A 74 3.74 7.40 12.49
CA ILE A 74 2.56 6.89 13.20
C ILE A 74 2.48 7.56 14.56
N GLY A 75 1.42 8.31 14.82
CA GLY A 75 1.27 9.07 16.06
C GLY A 75 1.14 8.18 17.29
N PHE A 76 1.99 8.37 18.29
CA PHE A 76 1.89 7.65 19.56
C PHE A 76 1.19 8.51 20.62
N ARG A 77 1.56 9.79 20.66
CA ARG A 77 1.02 10.78 21.59
C ARG A 77 1.03 12.17 20.95
N GLY A 78 -0.09 12.87 21.00
CA GLY A 78 -0.24 14.22 20.47
C GLY A 78 0.26 15.31 21.41
N LYS A 79 0.30 16.56 20.90
CA LYS A 79 0.78 17.74 21.64
C LYS A 79 -0.07 18.11 22.86
N ALA A 80 -1.35 17.71 22.87
CA ALA A 80 -2.31 18.02 23.93
C ALA A 80 -2.50 16.88 24.94
N ALA A 81 -1.80 15.76 24.75
CA ALA A 81 -1.93 14.60 25.63
C ALA A 81 -1.38 14.95 27.03
N GLY A 82 -2.27 15.07 28.02
CA GLY A 82 -1.96 15.53 29.37
C GLY A 82 -2.73 16.79 29.80
N GLY A 83 -3.43 17.46 28.87
CA GLY A 83 -4.43 18.48 29.17
C GLY A 83 -5.87 17.98 28.92
N PRO A 84 -6.90 18.82 29.08
CA PRO A 84 -8.31 18.44 28.87
C PRO A 84 -8.70 18.13 27.41
N GLY A 85 -7.75 18.03 26.48
CA GLY A 85 -8.01 17.81 25.05
C GLY A 85 -7.87 16.36 24.61
N ASP A 86 -8.69 15.94 23.64
CA ASP A 86 -8.59 14.62 23.00
C ASP A 86 -7.26 14.47 22.23
N ASP A 87 -6.57 13.35 22.45
CA ASP A 87 -5.36 13.00 21.72
C ASP A 87 -5.69 12.34 20.38
N THR A 88 -6.31 13.11 19.48
CA THR A 88 -6.70 12.62 18.15
C THR A 88 -5.51 12.09 17.34
N TYR A 89 -4.30 12.65 17.53
CA TYR A 89 -3.08 12.19 16.85
C TYR A 89 -2.65 10.80 17.34
N GLY A 90 -2.58 10.60 18.66
CA GLY A 90 -2.31 9.30 19.24
C GLY A 90 -3.41 8.28 18.94
N ASN A 91 -4.69 8.69 18.97
CA ASN A 91 -5.83 7.83 18.63
C ASN A 91 -5.73 7.29 17.20
N ARG A 92 -5.40 8.14 16.23
CA ARG A 92 -5.20 7.72 14.83
C ARG A 92 -4.03 6.75 14.68
N GLY A 93 -2.93 6.98 15.37
CA GLY A 93 -1.80 6.05 15.29
C GLY A 93 -2.03 4.73 16.03
N ARG A 94 -2.75 4.73 17.16
CA ARG A 94 -3.25 3.49 17.80
C ARG A 94 -4.12 2.66 16.86
N ALA A 95 -5.03 3.32 16.14
CA ALA A 95 -5.85 2.65 15.12
C ALA A 95 -5.00 2.08 13.97
N MET A 96 -3.98 2.81 13.51
CA MET A 96 -3.04 2.33 12.50
C MET A 96 -2.26 1.10 12.98
N ILE A 97 -1.68 1.14 14.19
CA ILE A 97 -0.93 0.01 14.76
C ILE A 97 -1.84 -1.23 14.89
N ARG A 98 -3.07 -1.04 15.37
CA ARG A 98 -4.07 -2.10 15.43
C ARG A 98 -4.32 -2.69 14.03
N GLY A 99 -4.54 -1.86 13.02
CA GLY A 99 -4.76 -2.31 11.64
C GLY A 99 -3.57 -3.07 11.06
N ILE A 100 -2.33 -2.64 11.36
CA ILE A 100 -1.10 -3.35 10.96
C ILE A 100 -1.07 -4.74 11.59
N LEU A 101 -1.34 -4.86 12.89
CA LEU A 101 -1.36 -6.14 13.60
C LEU A 101 -2.46 -7.06 13.08
N GLU A 102 -3.65 -6.51 12.84
CA GLU A 102 -4.80 -7.24 12.29
C GLU A 102 -4.48 -7.77 10.89
N SER A 103 -3.94 -6.91 10.02
CA SER A 103 -3.52 -7.27 8.67
C SER A 103 -2.43 -8.34 8.70
N ALA A 104 -1.32 -8.11 9.41
CA ALA A 104 -0.19 -9.04 9.44
C ALA A 104 -0.53 -10.42 10.04
N ARG A 105 -1.54 -10.48 10.91
CA ARG A 105 -1.94 -11.71 11.61
C ARG A 105 -3.24 -12.31 11.07
N GLY A 106 -3.78 -11.77 9.96
CA GLY A 106 -5.01 -12.27 9.33
C GLY A 106 -6.26 -12.16 10.21
N VAL A 107 -6.28 -11.21 11.15
CA VAL A 107 -7.40 -11.00 12.08
C VAL A 107 -8.38 -10.01 11.51
N ARG A 108 -9.67 -10.32 11.61
CA ARG A 108 -10.74 -9.40 11.20
C ARG A 108 -10.93 -8.28 12.25
N ALA A 109 -11.28 -7.08 11.80
CA ALA A 109 -11.47 -5.94 12.69
C ALA A 109 -12.65 -6.12 13.68
N ASP A 110 -13.68 -6.87 13.28
CA ASP A 110 -14.88 -7.18 14.08
C ASP A 110 -14.70 -8.37 15.04
N ASP A 111 -13.63 -9.15 14.90
CA ASP A 111 -13.36 -10.31 15.76
C ASP A 111 -12.94 -9.88 17.17
N GLN A 112 -13.78 -10.18 18.16
CA GLN A 112 -13.57 -9.90 19.58
C GLN A 112 -13.20 -11.13 20.40
N SER A 113 -12.85 -12.25 19.75
CA SER A 113 -12.38 -13.45 20.41
C SER A 113 -11.10 -13.20 21.23
N ASN A 114 -10.83 -14.07 22.20
CA ASN A 114 -9.60 -13.99 22.99
C ASN A 114 -8.35 -14.16 22.10
N ALA A 115 -8.45 -14.98 21.05
CA ALA A 115 -7.39 -15.14 20.06
C ALA A 115 -7.11 -13.82 19.31
N ALA A 116 -8.15 -13.14 18.82
CA ALA A 116 -8.01 -11.86 18.14
C ALA A 116 -7.47 -10.75 19.06
N ARG A 117 -7.88 -10.75 20.34
CA ARG A 117 -7.31 -9.82 21.34
C ARG A 117 -5.83 -10.10 21.57
N ALA A 118 -5.44 -11.36 21.75
CA ALA A 118 -4.03 -11.75 21.88
C ALA A 118 -3.21 -11.36 20.65
N ALA A 119 -3.76 -11.57 19.45
CA ALA A 119 -3.16 -11.16 18.19
C ALA A 119 -3.09 -9.63 17.99
N ARG A 120 -3.66 -8.79 18.87
CA ARG A 120 -3.45 -7.33 18.86
C ARG A 120 -2.47 -6.85 19.95
N MET A 121 -1.99 -7.76 20.79
CA MET A 121 -1.01 -7.45 21.83
C MET A 121 0.41 -7.56 21.28
N ILE A 122 1.27 -6.65 21.74
CA ILE A 122 2.71 -6.63 21.53
C ILE A 122 3.39 -6.27 22.85
N ARG A 123 4.59 -6.77 23.09
CA ARG A 123 5.36 -6.43 24.32
C ARG A 123 6.32 -5.26 24.13
N SER A 124 6.67 -4.98 22.88
CA SER A 124 7.56 -3.89 22.49
C SER A 124 7.09 -3.29 21.17
N LEU A 125 7.29 -1.98 20.99
CA LEU A 125 7.02 -1.33 19.69
C LEU A 125 7.94 -1.86 18.59
N GLY A 126 9.09 -2.42 18.95
CA GLY A 126 10.01 -3.09 18.04
C GLY A 126 9.42 -4.34 17.37
N GLU A 127 8.43 -5.00 17.99
CA GLU A 127 7.74 -6.18 17.44
C GLU A 127 6.92 -5.87 16.17
N LEU A 128 6.73 -4.59 15.84
CA LEU A 128 6.13 -4.18 14.58
C LEU A 128 7.10 -4.33 13.39
N SER A 129 8.40 -4.37 13.64
CA SER A 129 9.40 -4.56 12.59
C SER A 129 9.38 -6.01 12.10
N GLY A 130 9.49 -6.20 10.79
CA GLY A 130 9.37 -7.49 10.13
C GLY A 130 7.94 -7.94 9.85
N LEU A 131 6.92 -7.18 10.31
CA LEU A 131 5.54 -7.48 9.94
C LEU A 131 5.29 -7.16 8.47
N GLU A 132 4.76 -8.14 7.75
CA GLU A 132 4.22 -7.95 6.42
C GLU A 132 2.72 -7.70 6.49
N PHE A 133 2.23 -6.69 5.79
CA PHE A 133 0.81 -6.35 5.80
C PHE A 133 0.37 -5.68 4.50
N VAL A 134 -0.95 -5.65 4.26
CA VAL A 134 -1.55 -4.96 3.11
C VAL A 134 -1.72 -3.48 3.45
N ALA A 135 -0.93 -2.61 2.81
CA ALA A 135 -0.98 -1.17 2.98
C ALA A 135 -1.76 -0.50 1.85
N ARG A 136 -2.60 0.48 2.21
CA ARG A 136 -3.14 1.47 1.27
C ARG A 136 -2.22 2.68 1.21
N ILE A 137 -1.67 2.94 0.04
CA ILE A 137 -0.79 4.08 -0.20
C ILE A 137 -1.63 5.34 -0.38
N GLY A 138 -1.14 6.45 0.15
CA GLY A 138 -1.62 7.77 -0.20
C GLY A 138 -0.47 8.71 -0.50
N ILE A 139 -0.84 9.94 -0.85
CA ILE A 139 0.09 11.03 -1.10
C ILE A 139 -0.18 12.10 -0.05
N GLU A 140 0.86 12.54 0.64
CA GLU A 140 0.81 13.64 1.59
C GLU A 140 1.63 14.79 1.01
N ARG A 141 1.01 15.97 0.90
CA ARG A 141 1.64 17.21 0.45
C ARG A 141 1.85 18.13 1.65
N ASP A 142 2.92 18.88 1.60
CA ASP A 142 3.13 20.01 2.49
C ASP A 142 2.08 21.08 2.19
N LYS A 143 1.31 21.46 3.22
CA LYS A 143 0.23 22.45 3.07
C LYS A 143 0.78 23.86 2.86
N ASP A 144 2.00 24.11 3.32
CA ASP A 144 2.64 25.42 3.23
C ASP A 144 3.38 25.60 1.89
N LYS A 145 3.42 24.56 1.04
CA LYS A 145 4.07 24.57 -0.28
C LYS A 145 3.11 24.09 -1.36
N PRO A 146 2.42 24.99 -2.08
CA PRO A 146 1.40 24.60 -3.06
C PRO A 146 1.95 23.80 -4.24
N ASP A 147 3.22 24.00 -4.60
CA ASP A 147 3.91 23.29 -5.70
C ASP A 147 4.48 21.93 -5.27
N ASP A 148 4.28 21.50 -4.01
CA ASP A 148 4.75 20.20 -3.54
C ASP A 148 3.96 19.06 -4.21
N THR A 149 4.67 18.26 -4.99
CA THR A 149 4.13 17.03 -5.61
C THR A 149 3.68 16.02 -4.54
N GLY A 150 4.25 16.12 -3.34
CA GLY A 150 3.96 15.29 -2.18
C GLY A 150 4.87 14.07 -2.10
N ARG A 151 4.62 13.25 -1.09
CA ARG A 151 5.34 11.99 -0.84
C ARG A 151 4.37 10.85 -0.55
N ASN A 152 4.79 9.63 -0.88
CA ASN A 152 4.03 8.44 -0.51
C ASN A 152 4.04 8.23 1.02
N VAL A 153 2.87 7.88 1.55
CA VAL A 153 2.66 7.51 2.95
C VAL A 153 1.69 6.34 3.04
N ILE A 154 1.76 5.57 4.12
CA ILE A 154 0.73 4.57 4.44
C ILE A 154 -0.46 5.29 5.06
N LYS A 155 -1.63 5.23 4.41
CA LYS A 155 -2.87 5.83 4.91
C LYS A 155 -3.70 4.89 5.76
N ALA A 156 -3.64 3.59 5.45
CA ALA A 156 -4.32 2.55 6.22
C ALA A 156 -3.63 1.20 6.02
N ALA A 157 -3.78 0.30 7.00
CA ALA A 157 -3.56 -1.12 6.85
C ALA A 157 -4.91 -1.82 6.67
N LEU A 158 -5.00 -2.77 5.73
CA LEU A 158 -6.23 -3.49 5.42
C LEU A 158 -6.26 -4.84 6.13
N GLY A 159 -7.31 -5.10 6.90
CA GLY A 159 -7.54 -6.39 7.56
C GLY A 159 -8.08 -7.47 6.62
N ALA A 160 -8.21 -8.69 7.16
CA ALA A 160 -8.67 -9.87 6.42
C ALA A 160 -10.11 -9.80 5.90
N ASP A 161 -10.89 -8.83 6.37
CA ASP A 161 -12.26 -8.54 5.95
C ASP A 161 -12.35 -7.78 4.62
N HIS A 162 -11.25 -7.19 4.14
CA HIS A 162 -11.24 -6.45 2.87
C HIS A 162 -11.18 -7.41 1.67
N ALA A 163 -12.03 -7.21 0.65
CA ALA A 163 -12.12 -8.10 -0.52
C ALA A 163 -10.77 -8.36 -1.22
N GLU A 164 -9.97 -7.30 -1.36
CA GLU A 164 -8.64 -7.38 -1.99
C GLU A 164 -7.52 -7.94 -1.10
N TYR A 165 -7.77 -8.12 0.20
CA TYR A 165 -6.72 -8.50 1.16
C TYR A 165 -6.06 -9.81 0.77
N ALA A 166 -6.84 -10.87 0.56
CA ALA A 166 -6.30 -12.20 0.25
C ALA A 166 -5.49 -12.22 -1.06
N ARG A 167 -5.92 -11.43 -2.05
CA ARG A 167 -5.23 -11.28 -3.34
C ARG A 167 -3.87 -10.59 -3.14
N VAL A 168 -3.84 -9.47 -2.41
CA VAL A 168 -2.61 -8.67 -2.23
C VAL A 168 -1.65 -9.32 -1.24
N MET A 169 -2.16 -10.05 -0.23
CA MET A 169 -1.32 -10.76 0.73
C MET A 169 -0.64 -12.01 0.12
N GLY A 170 -1.07 -12.44 -1.08
CA GLY A 170 -0.56 -13.63 -1.76
C GLY A 170 -1.25 -14.94 -1.36
N SER A 171 -2.45 -14.86 -0.77
CA SER A 171 -3.25 -16.02 -0.36
C SER A 171 -4.13 -16.59 -1.47
N VAL A 172 -4.16 -15.93 -2.65
CA VAL A 172 -4.86 -16.42 -3.85
C VAL A 172 -3.83 -16.59 -4.97
N PRO A 173 -3.70 -17.79 -5.59
CA PRO A 173 -2.86 -17.97 -6.76
C PRO A 173 -3.30 -17.02 -7.88
N GLN A 174 -2.40 -16.17 -8.36
CA GLN A 174 -2.70 -15.38 -9.57
C GLN A 174 -2.81 -16.33 -10.77
N PRO A 175 -3.90 -16.31 -11.54
CA PRO A 175 -3.89 -16.94 -12.86
C PRO A 175 -2.84 -16.22 -13.74
N PRO A 176 -2.09 -16.95 -14.59
CA PRO A 176 -1.07 -16.36 -15.44
C PRO A 176 -1.71 -15.30 -16.34
N GLN A 177 -1.34 -14.04 -16.15
CA GLN A 177 -1.73 -12.95 -17.04
C GLN A 177 -1.02 -13.15 -18.38
N HIS A 178 -1.75 -13.68 -19.36
CA HIS A 178 -1.29 -13.71 -20.74
C HIS A 178 -1.25 -12.27 -21.25
N GLY A 179 -0.03 -11.74 -21.45
CA GLY A 179 0.19 -10.47 -22.11
C GLY A 179 -0.42 -10.49 -23.50
N GLN A 180 -1.48 -9.72 -23.70
CA GLN A 180 -2.01 -9.42 -25.03
C GLN A 180 -1.06 -8.45 -25.71
N PHE A 181 -0.05 -9.00 -26.39
CA PHE A 181 0.68 -8.25 -27.40
C PHE A 181 -0.18 -8.25 -28.66
N THR A 182 -0.87 -7.14 -28.94
CA THR A 182 -1.48 -6.90 -30.25
C THR A 182 -0.36 -6.60 -31.24
N ALA A 183 0.08 -7.62 -31.97
CA ALA A 183 0.94 -7.42 -33.13
C ALA A 183 0.09 -6.88 -34.29
N SER A 184 0.29 -5.60 -34.63
CA SER A 184 -0.25 -5.01 -35.85
C SER A 184 0.61 -5.45 -37.04
N GLY A 185 0.14 -6.45 -37.80
CA GLY A 185 0.68 -6.80 -39.11
C GLY A 185 -0.04 -6.03 -40.23
N PRO A 186 0.65 -5.56 -41.29
CA PRO A 186 -0.01 -4.92 -42.42
C PRO A 186 -0.51 -5.99 -43.40
N GLN A 187 -1.81 -5.98 -43.72
CA GLN A 187 -2.34 -6.79 -44.82
C GLN A 187 -3.06 -5.93 -45.85
N LEU A 188 -2.53 -6.05 -47.06
CA LEU A 188 -2.99 -5.51 -48.33
C LEU A 188 -4.37 -6.05 -48.71
N ALA A 189 -5.13 -5.21 -49.42
CA ALA A 189 -6.44 -5.51 -49.99
C ALA A 189 -6.35 -6.46 -51.19
N ASP A 190 -7.37 -7.32 -51.37
CA ASP A 190 -7.97 -7.61 -52.68
C ASP A 190 -9.39 -8.22 -52.55
N ASN A 191 -10.21 -7.92 -53.56
CA ASN A 191 -11.65 -8.13 -53.72
C ASN A 191 -12.09 -9.60 -53.97
N GLY A 192 -13.35 -9.94 -53.68
CA GLY A 192 -13.98 -11.13 -54.29
C GLY A 192 -15.35 -11.58 -53.77
N MET A 193 -16.41 -10.94 -54.27
CA MET A 193 -17.83 -11.35 -54.45
C MET A 193 -18.30 -12.78 -54.08
N GLY A 194 -19.40 -12.91 -53.33
CA GLY A 194 -20.21 -14.14 -53.22
C GLY A 194 -21.45 -14.03 -52.31
N GLN A 195 -22.64 -14.02 -52.91
CA GLN A 195 -24.01 -14.04 -52.33
C GLN A 195 -24.28 -15.34 -51.51
N SER A 196 -25.28 -15.58 -50.66
CA SER A 196 -26.63 -15.03 -50.37
C SER A 196 -27.20 -15.83 -49.17
N GLY A 197 -28.07 -15.25 -48.34
CA GLY A 197 -28.96 -16.00 -47.44
C GLY A 197 -29.45 -15.23 -46.19
N ALA A 198 -30.76 -14.96 -46.12
CA ALA A 198 -31.53 -14.48 -44.96
C ALA A 198 -32.83 -15.34 -44.87
N PRO A 199 -33.73 -15.25 -43.84
CA PRO A 199 -33.79 -14.33 -42.69
C PRO A 199 -34.24 -14.94 -41.32
N SER A 200 -34.44 -14.03 -40.32
CA SER A 200 -35.24 -14.09 -39.07
C SER A 200 -34.69 -14.92 -37.88
N SER A 201 -34.66 -14.45 -36.62
CA SER A 201 -35.63 -13.66 -35.84
C SER A 201 -34.97 -12.86 -34.71
N GLY A 202 -35.58 -11.73 -34.33
CA GLY A 202 -34.97 -10.67 -33.52
C GLY A 202 -34.85 -10.92 -32.01
N SER A 203 -33.99 -10.10 -31.40
CA SER A 203 -34.08 -9.61 -30.02
C SER A 203 -33.19 -8.37 -29.90
N ALA A 204 -33.82 -7.19 -29.82
CA ALA A 204 -33.11 -5.93 -29.55
C ALA A 204 -32.83 -5.78 -28.04
N PRO A 205 -31.68 -5.18 -27.64
CA PRO A 205 -31.27 -5.07 -26.25
C PRO A 205 -32.01 -3.96 -25.48
N PHE A 206 -31.98 -4.11 -24.15
CA PHE A 206 -32.86 -3.47 -23.16
C PHE A 206 -32.67 -1.96 -22.90
N TRP A 207 -31.85 -1.24 -23.67
CA TRP A 207 -31.58 0.20 -23.46
C TRP A 207 -32.32 1.12 -24.45
N ALA A 208 -33.20 0.56 -25.30
CA ALA A 208 -34.20 1.32 -26.04
C ALA A 208 -35.58 1.09 -25.43
N ARG A 209 -35.93 1.88 -24.42
CA ARG A 209 -37.30 2.16 -23.96
C ARG A 209 -37.42 3.63 -23.62
#